data_AF-A0A369KYW5-F1
#
_entry.id   AF-A0A369KYW5-F1
#
_cell.length_a   1.000
_cell.length_b   1.000
_cell.length_c   1.000
_cell.angle_alpha   90.00
_cell.angle_beta   90.00
_cell.angle_gamma   90.00
#
_symmetry.space_group_name_H-M   'P 1'
#
loop_
_entity.id
_entity.type
_entity.pdbx_description
1 polymer ?
#
loop_
_entity_poly.entity_id
_entity_poly.type
_entity_poly.pdbx_seq_one_letter_code
_entity_poly.pdbx_strand_id
1 'polypeptide(L)'
;MAQYLTDFSDYPTGEAPADWRDAWIPGEHRIEVLEAPDAIGGKLLRHQINTNNRRAWAWERVPRGAASYEVLTRMRSTSGDARLGVIVRGDGEGVRGTEQGVTCELFKGANHGLVMHEAPKLEQRQTLFLIVYNPEGEAQRGPERPHGVARIWGESFFPWEPNAWCWLRVRVEAVDGALQVKARAWRDGETEPDWWHYDVEDIEPEHVGANGWVGITGQKESGTREYDVFSVGTEGDQAPMPLR
;
A
#
# COMPACT_ATOMS: atom_id res chain seq x y z
N MET A 1 -18.94 4.28 9.90
CA MET A 1 -18.55 5.28 8.90
C MET A 1 -17.81 6.40 9.63
N ALA A 2 -16.59 6.66 9.18
CA ALA A 2 -15.71 7.69 9.71
C ALA A 2 -14.58 7.98 8.71
N GLN A 3 -14.10 9.21 8.73
CA GLN A 3 -12.98 9.70 7.92
C GLN A 3 -11.79 10.08 8.81
N TYR A 4 -10.60 9.76 8.35
CA TYR A 4 -9.32 10.02 9.02
C TYR A 4 -8.36 10.65 8.01
N LEU A 5 -7.56 11.62 8.46
CA LEU A 5 -6.54 12.26 7.63
C LEU A 5 -5.34 12.64 8.48
N THR A 6 -4.16 12.46 7.92
CA THR A 6 -2.94 13.12 8.36
C THR A 6 -2.15 13.62 7.16
N ASP A 7 -1.65 14.84 7.26
CA ASP A 7 -0.62 15.44 6.41
C ASP A 7 0.74 15.52 7.14
N PHE A 8 0.83 14.78 8.25
CA PHE A 8 1.93 14.71 9.19
C PHE A 8 2.36 16.00 9.90
N SER A 9 1.67 17.12 9.69
CA SER A 9 2.00 18.43 10.27
C SER A 9 1.98 18.42 11.81
N ASP A 10 1.03 17.68 12.40
CA ASP A 10 0.80 17.54 13.84
C ASP A 10 1.84 16.67 14.56
N TYR A 11 2.67 15.91 13.84
CA TYR A 11 3.67 15.03 14.47
C TYR A 11 5.00 15.76 14.71
N PRO A 12 5.75 15.39 15.77
CA PRO A 12 7.09 15.91 16.01
C PRO A 12 8.06 15.46 14.91
N THR A 13 8.91 16.40 14.47
CA THR A 13 9.97 16.14 13.50
C THR A 13 11.09 15.33 14.12
N GLY A 14 11.63 14.36 13.39
CA GLY A 14 12.72 13.49 13.83
C GLY A 14 12.27 12.24 14.57
N GLU A 15 10.96 12.02 14.69
CA GLU A 15 10.38 10.93 15.49
C GLU A 15 9.40 10.09 14.67
N ALA A 16 9.19 8.85 15.11
CA ALA A 16 8.10 8.03 14.60
C ALA A 16 6.76 8.56 15.15
N PRO A 17 5.71 8.72 14.33
CA PRO A 17 4.37 9.03 14.81
C PRO A 17 3.90 8.04 15.89
N ALA A 18 3.40 8.55 17.02
CA ALA A 18 3.06 7.72 18.19
C ALA A 18 1.90 6.73 17.97
N ASP A 19 1.07 6.98 16.95
CA ASP A 19 -0.07 6.16 16.56
C ASP A 19 0.23 5.30 15.31
N TRP A 20 1.51 5.09 15.00
CA TRP A 20 1.92 4.15 13.96
C TRP A 20 2.70 2.99 14.58
N ARG A 21 2.34 1.76 14.22
CA ARG A 21 2.90 0.53 14.77
C ARG A 21 3.52 -0.32 13.69
N ASP A 22 4.68 -0.90 13.99
CA ASP A 22 5.28 -1.97 13.19
C ASP A 22 4.37 -3.21 13.17
N ALA A 23 3.87 -3.58 11.99
CA ALA A 23 2.70 -4.45 11.89
C ALA A 23 3.01 -5.93 11.57
N TRP A 24 4.15 -6.23 10.93
CA TRP A 24 4.43 -7.56 10.39
C TRP A 24 5.62 -8.27 11.03
N ILE A 25 6.85 -7.81 10.83
CA ILE A 25 8.03 -8.40 11.47
C ILE A 25 8.80 -7.25 12.10
N PRO A 26 8.85 -7.19 13.44
CA PRO A 26 9.48 -6.08 14.14
C PRO A 26 10.93 -5.84 13.72
N GLY A 27 11.26 -4.58 13.45
CA GLY A 27 12.63 -4.12 13.24
C GLY A 27 13.16 -4.24 11.81
N GLU A 28 14.40 -3.76 11.64
CA GLU A 28 15.09 -3.61 10.35
C GLU A 28 14.41 -2.66 9.34
N HIS A 29 13.47 -1.84 9.83
CA HIS A 29 12.89 -0.69 9.15
C HIS A 29 12.54 0.39 10.18
N ARG A 30 12.37 1.62 9.73
CA ARG A 30 11.97 2.74 10.58
C ARG A 30 11.10 3.71 9.79
N ILE A 31 10.20 4.37 10.51
CA ILE A 31 9.50 5.56 10.05
C ILE A 31 9.93 6.77 10.86
N GLU A 32 9.97 7.92 10.22
CA GLU A 32 10.36 9.19 10.84
C GLU A 32 9.64 10.34 10.13
N VAL A 33 9.14 11.31 10.87
CA VAL A 33 8.55 12.53 10.29
C VAL A 33 9.64 13.57 10.05
N LEU A 34 9.64 14.18 8.86
CA LEU A 34 10.64 15.16 8.45
C LEU A 34 10.00 16.38 7.82
N GLU A 35 10.62 17.55 8.02
CA GLU A 35 10.26 18.76 7.28
C GLU A 35 10.51 18.56 5.78
N ALA A 36 9.56 18.99 4.95
CA ALA A 36 9.63 18.94 3.52
C ALA A 36 8.84 20.11 2.93
N PRO A 37 9.50 21.15 2.37
CA PRO A 37 8.81 22.34 1.87
C PRO A 37 7.80 22.08 0.74
N ASP A 38 7.93 20.94 0.05
CA ASP A 38 7.06 20.51 -1.04
C ASP A 38 5.96 19.51 -0.61
N ALA A 39 5.92 19.17 0.68
CA ALA A 39 4.85 18.40 1.29
C ALA A 39 3.63 19.27 1.60
N ILE A 40 2.43 18.71 1.48
CA ILE A 40 1.17 19.44 1.72
C ILE A 40 1.08 20.03 3.13
N GLY A 41 1.41 19.25 4.16
CA GLY A 41 1.44 19.71 5.55
C GLY A 41 2.77 20.35 5.99
N GLY A 42 3.68 20.61 5.04
CA GLY A 42 5.07 21.01 5.34
C GLY A 42 5.96 19.89 5.91
N LYS A 43 5.39 18.70 6.16
CA LYS A 43 6.09 17.52 6.67
C LYS A 43 5.72 16.27 5.88
N LEU A 44 6.62 15.29 5.89
CA LEU A 44 6.39 13.96 5.33
C LEU A 44 6.79 12.87 6.32
N LEU A 45 6.18 11.70 6.16
CA LEU A 45 6.62 10.44 6.75
C LEU A 45 7.62 9.76 5.82
N ARG A 46 8.81 9.50 6.34
CA ARG A 46 9.87 8.77 5.66
C ARG A 46 9.91 7.33 6.15
N HIS A 47 9.77 6.36 5.25
CA HIS A 47 9.90 4.94 5.53
C HIS A 47 11.20 4.38 4.93
N GLN A 48 12.08 3.88 5.79
CA GLN A 48 13.37 3.27 5.43
C GLN A 48 13.40 1.80 5.82
N ILE A 49 13.74 0.92 4.87
CA ILE A 49 13.78 -0.53 5.06
C ILE A 49 15.20 -1.02 4.76
N ASN A 50 15.85 -1.66 5.74
CA ASN A 50 17.23 -2.10 5.66
C ASN A 50 17.39 -3.60 5.38
N THR A 51 16.28 -4.33 5.31
CA THR A 51 16.24 -5.80 5.13
C THR A 51 15.49 -6.22 3.89
N ASN A 52 15.96 -7.25 3.20
CA ASN A 52 15.30 -7.79 2.01
C ASN A 52 14.09 -8.66 2.37
N ASN A 53 13.13 -8.07 3.07
CA ASN A 53 11.84 -8.64 3.42
C ASN A 53 10.78 -7.55 3.30
N ARG A 54 9.53 -7.97 3.13
CA ARG A 54 8.39 -7.05 3.18
C ARG A 54 8.21 -6.51 4.59
N ARG A 55 7.69 -5.30 4.65
CA ARG A 55 7.51 -4.50 5.86
C ARG A 55 6.25 -3.67 5.74
N ALA A 56 5.59 -3.47 6.87
CA ALA A 56 4.38 -2.67 6.93
C ALA A 56 4.29 -1.95 8.27
N TRP A 57 3.71 -0.77 8.24
CA TRP A 57 3.32 -0.01 9.42
C TRP A 57 1.81 0.19 9.38
N ALA A 58 1.15 -0.10 10.50
CA ALA A 58 -0.28 0.13 10.70
C ALA A 58 -0.49 1.52 11.32
N TRP A 59 -1.49 2.24 10.83
CA TRP A 59 -1.94 3.48 11.44
C TRP A 59 -3.06 3.20 12.44
N GLU A 60 -2.73 3.23 13.72
CA GLU A 60 -3.59 2.81 14.83
C GLU A 60 -4.70 3.83 15.17
N ARG A 61 -4.66 5.03 14.56
CA ARG A 61 -5.76 6.00 14.68
C ARG A 61 -7.03 5.51 13.98
N VAL A 62 -6.90 4.68 12.95
CA VAL A 62 -8.03 4.10 12.23
C VAL A 62 -8.49 2.84 12.96
N PRO A 63 -9.78 2.73 13.34
CA PRO A 63 -10.33 1.52 13.92
C PRO A 63 -10.13 0.31 13.01
N ARG A 64 -9.77 -0.79 13.65
CA ARG A 64 -9.57 -2.09 13.01
C ARG A 64 -10.91 -2.79 12.76
N GLY A 65 -10.92 -3.70 11.79
CA GLY A 65 -12.04 -4.63 11.57
C GLY A 65 -13.24 -4.03 10.84
N ALA A 66 -13.09 -2.87 10.19
CA ALA A 66 -14.12 -2.39 9.27
C ALA A 66 -14.21 -3.34 8.07
N ALA A 67 -15.42 -3.55 7.56
CA ALA A 67 -15.63 -4.43 6.42
C ALA A 67 -15.08 -3.79 5.13
N SER A 68 -15.26 -2.47 5.03
CA SER A 68 -14.89 -1.65 3.88
C SER A 68 -13.96 -0.50 4.29
N TYR A 69 -12.95 -0.26 3.45
CA TYR A 69 -11.98 0.82 3.60
C TYR A 69 -11.73 1.50 2.25
N GLU A 70 -11.59 2.81 2.27
CA GLU A 70 -10.93 3.55 1.19
C GLU A 70 -9.68 4.21 1.76
N VAL A 71 -8.55 4.07 1.08
CA VAL A 71 -7.27 4.72 1.42
C VAL A 71 -6.88 5.63 0.27
N LEU A 72 -6.43 6.83 0.62
CA LEU A 72 -5.82 7.77 -0.29
C LEU A 72 -4.50 8.24 0.30
N THR A 73 -3.45 8.24 -0.51
CA THR A 73 -2.14 8.73 -0.09
C THR A 73 -1.45 9.46 -1.22
N ARG A 74 -0.64 10.47 -0.86
CA ARG A 74 0.33 11.09 -1.75
C ARG A 74 1.71 10.61 -1.32
N MET A 75 2.45 10.08 -2.28
CA MET A 75 3.68 9.36 -2.04
C MET A 75 4.70 9.54 -3.15
N ARG A 76 5.97 9.33 -2.83
CA ARG A 76 7.07 9.31 -3.78
C ARG A 76 8.16 8.36 -3.32
N SER A 77 9.09 8.06 -4.22
CA SER A 77 10.37 7.47 -3.83
C SER A 77 11.56 8.19 -4.43
N THR A 78 12.69 8.18 -3.72
CA THR A 78 13.94 8.76 -4.22
C THR A 78 14.65 7.91 -5.27
N SER A 79 14.17 6.70 -5.55
CA SER A 79 14.70 5.80 -6.58
C SER A 79 13.58 5.21 -7.41
N GLY A 80 13.85 4.96 -8.68
CA GLY A 80 12.91 4.30 -9.60
C GLY A 80 12.83 2.79 -9.42
N ASP A 81 13.71 2.20 -8.62
CA ASP A 81 13.69 0.76 -8.31
C ASP A 81 12.93 0.46 -7.02
N ALA A 82 12.39 1.48 -6.34
CA ALA A 82 11.71 1.30 -5.07
C ALA A 82 10.41 0.50 -5.19
N ARG A 83 10.03 -0.12 -4.06
CA ARG A 83 8.72 -0.74 -3.84
C ARG A 83 8.02 -0.07 -2.67
N LEU A 84 6.93 0.64 -2.93
CA LEU A 84 6.20 1.45 -1.94
C LEU A 84 4.71 1.42 -2.20
N GLY A 85 3.90 1.57 -1.17
CA GLY A 85 2.45 1.59 -1.35
C GLY A 85 1.71 1.51 -0.04
N VAL A 86 0.46 1.08 -0.15
CA VAL A 86 -0.45 0.95 0.98
C VAL A 86 -0.86 -0.49 1.18
N ILE A 87 -1.25 -0.78 2.41
CA ILE A 87 -1.92 -2.01 2.80
C ILE A 87 -3.28 -1.67 3.39
N VAL A 88 -4.28 -2.44 2.96
CA VAL A 88 -5.67 -2.32 3.38
C VAL A 88 -6.14 -3.68 3.89
N ARG A 89 -6.90 -3.68 4.98
CA ARG A 89 -7.27 -4.89 5.72
C ARG A 89 -6.05 -5.78 6.01
N GLY A 90 -4.94 -5.15 6.37
CA GLY A 90 -3.75 -5.83 6.83
C GLY A 90 -4.03 -6.65 8.08
N ASP A 91 -3.38 -7.80 8.21
CA ASP A 91 -3.35 -8.60 9.43
C ASP A 91 -2.01 -9.35 9.54
N GLY A 92 -1.81 -10.04 10.66
CA GLY A 92 -0.64 -10.85 10.95
C GLY A 92 -0.24 -10.80 12.41
N GLU A 93 0.50 -11.82 12.86
CA GLU A 93 0.82 -12.05 14.27
C GLU A 93 2.20 -11.54 14.68
N GLY A 94 2.80 -10.63 13.91
CA GLY A 94 4.19 -10.23 14.16
C GLY A 94 5.22 -11.28 13.72
N VAL A 95 4.77 -12.34 13.02
CA VAL A 95 5.56 -13.51 12.64
C VAL A 95 5.49 -13.70 11.13
N ARG A 96 6.64 -14.04 10.55
CA ARG A 96 6.80 -14.35 9.13
C ARG A 96 5.85 -15.46 8.67
N GLY A 97 5.18 -15.24 7.55
CA GLY A 97 4.22 -16.17 6.95
C GLY A 97 2.79 -15.99 7.46
N THR A 98 2.55 -15.06 8.40
CA THR A 98 1.21 -14.73 8.90
C THR A 98 0.64 -13.47 8.26
N GLU A 99 1.40 -12.81 7.38
CA GLU A 99 1.00 -11.57 6.73
C GLU A 99 -0.25 -11.77 5.86
N GLN A 100 -1.29 -10.99 6.13
CA GLN A 100 -2.52 -10.96 5.34
C GLN A 100 -2.86 -9.53 4.92
N GLY A 101 -3.71 -9.40 3.90
CA GLY A 101 -4.30 -8.14 3.48
C GLY A 101 -4.26 -7.89 1.99
N VAL A 102 -4.72 -6.70 1.59
CA VAL A 102 -4.65 -6.19 0.23
C VAL A 102 -3.54 -5.16 0.17
N THR A 103 -2.51 -5.37 -0.67
CA THR A 103 -1.51 -4.32 -0.91
C THR A 103 -1.60 -3.80 -2.33
N CYS A 104 -1.51 -2.48 -2.47
CA CYS A 104 -1.35 -1.83 -3.76
C CYS A 104 -0.06 -1.01 -3.74
N GLU A 105 0.88 -1.36 -4.61
CA GLU A 105 2.25 -0.85 -4.55
C GLU A 105 2.73 -0.35 -5.91
N LEU A 106 3.53 0.70 -5.91
CA LEU A 106 4.39 1.04 -7.03
C LEU A 106 5.66 0.21 -6.94
N PHE A 107 6.03 -0.40 -8.07
CA PHE A 107 7.21 -1.25 -8.20
C PHE A 107 7.79 -1.13 -9.60
N LYS A 108 9.09 -1.38 -9.75
CA LYS A 108 9.73 -1.59 -11.04
C LYS A 108 9.91 -3.09 -11.28
N GLY A 109 8.95 -3.68 -12.00
CA GLY A 109 8.85 -5.12 -12.19
C GLY A 109 8.71 -5.51 -13.65
N ALA A 110 8.98 -6.78 -13.95
CA ALA A 110 8.55 -7.35 -15.22
C ALA A 110 7.03 -7.32 -15.28
N ASN A 111 6.45 -6.86 -16.40
CA ASN A 111 5.02 -7.00 -16.64
C ASN A 111 4.73 -8.48 -16.96
N HIS A 112 4.30 -9.25 -15.97
CA HIS A 112 3.77 -10.58 -16.22
C HIS A 112 2.38 -10.38 -16.81
N GLY A 113 2.29 -10.44 -18.14
CA GLY A 113 1.06 -10.18 -18.88
C GLY A 113 -0.15 -10.88 -18.25
N LEU A 114 -1.04 -10.10 -17.64
CA LEU A 114 -2.27 -10.58 -17.01
C LEU A 114 -3.42 -10.78 -17.98
N VAL A 115 -3.08 -11.02 -19.24
CA VAL A 115 -4.02 -11.52 -20.22
C VAL A 115 -3.56 -12.93 -20.52
N MET A 116 -4.42 -13.94 -20.33
CA MET A 116 -4.15 -15.35 -20.65
C MET A 116 -3.76 -15.62 -22.13
N HIS A 117 -3.55 -14.58 -22.94
CA HIS A 117 -3.24 -14.63 -24.36
C HIS A 117 -2.02 -13.79 -24.80
N GLU A 118 -1.30 -13.10 -23.93
CA GLU A 118 -0.04 -12.43 -24.32
C GLU A 118 1.18 -13.10 -23.67
N ALA A 119 2.23 -13.31 -24.46
CA ALA A 119 3.53 -13.73 -23.94
C ALA A 119 4.05 -12.66 -22.94
N PRO A 120 4.67 -13.07 -21.82
CA PRO A 120 5.19 -12.14 -20.83
C PRO A 120 6.20 -11.18 -21.50
N LYS A 121 5.93 -9.88 -21.40
CA LYS A 121 6.86 -8.84 -21.85
C LYS A 121 7.87 -8.67 -20.71
N LEU A 122 9.05 -9.25 -20.86
CA LEU A 122 10.17 -9.19 -19.88
C LEU A 122 10.77 -7.77 -19.69
N GLU A 123 10.08 -6.73 -20.15
CA GLU A 123 10.49 -5.35 -19.96
C GLU A 123 10.14 -4.92 -18.53
N GLN A 124 11.14 -4.48 -17.77
CA GLN A 124 10.90 -3.83 -16.49
C GLN A 124 10.16 -2.53 -16.71
N ARG A 125 8.99 -2.38 -16.08
CA ARG A 125 8.16 -1.19 -16.16
C ARG A 125 7.78 -0.71 -14.77
N GLN A 126 7.49 0.58 -14.69
CA GLN A 126 6.87 1.19 -13.53
C GLN A 126 5.41 0.72 -13.48
N THR A 127 5.09 -0.02 -12.43
CA THR A 127 3.87 -0.82 -12.34
C THR A 127 3.18 -0.52 -11.03
N LEU A 128 1.87 -0.33 -11.08
CA LEU A 128 0.98 -0.46 -9.93
C LEU A 128 0.69 -1.95 -9.74
N PHE A 129 0.89 -2.50 -8.55
CA PHE A 129 0.85 -3.94 -8.28
C PHE A 129 -0.17 -4.25 -7.20
N LEU A 130 -1.15 -5.11 -7.50
CA LEU A 130 -2.21 -5.49 -6.56
C LEU A 130 -2.03 -6.94 -6.09
N ILE A 131 -1.97 -7.11 -4.77
CA ILE A 131 -1.71 -8.39 -4.12
C ILE A 131 -2.77 -8.64 -3.06
N VAL A 132 -3.27 -9.88 -3.03
CA VAL A 132 -3.94 -10.46 -1.86
C VAL A 132 -3.06 -11.57 -1.29
N TYR A 133 -2.79 -11.54 0.00
CA TYR A 133 -1.99 -12.57 0.67
C TYR A 133 -2.84 -13.77 1.07
N ASN A 134 -2.45 -14.97 0.62
CA ASN A 134 -3.16 -16.21 0.96
C ASN A 134 -2.21 -17.18 1.70
N PRO A 135 -2.36 -17.37 3.03
CA PRO A 135 -1.53 -18.29 3.80
C PRO A 135 -1.74 -19.78 3.48
N GLU A 136 -2.88 -20.20 2.91
CA GLU A 136 -3.08 -21.59 2.47
C GLU A 136 -2.28 -21.90 1.18
N GLY A 137 -2.19 -20.93 0.28
CA GLY A 137 -1.35 -21.03 -0.93
C GLY A 137 0.15 -21.12 -0.62
N GLU A 138 0.58 -20.57 0.52
CA GLU A 138 1.96 -20.66 1.03
C GLU A 138 2.31 -22.08 1.48
N ALA A 139 1.43 -22.72 2.25
CA ALA A 139 1.66 -24.06 2.80
C ALA A 139 1.91 -25.14 1.72
N GLN A 140 1.40 -24.92 0.51
CA GLN A 140 1.50 -25.86 -0.60
C GLN A 140 2.77 -25.70 -1.46
N ARG A 141 3.57 -24.63 -1.29
CA ARG A 141 4.62 -24.24 -2.28
C ARG A 141 6.08 -24.45 -1.88
N GLY A 142 6.36 -24.93 -0.66
CA GLY A 142 7.70 -25.38 -0.24
C GLY A 142 8.72 -24.26 0.09
N PRO A 143 9.88 -24.58 0.71
CA PRO A 143 10.73 -23.61 1.42
C PRO A 143 11.71 -22.77 0.57
N GLU A 144 11.73 -22.93 -0.76
CA GLU A 144 12.84 -22.44 -1.60
C GLU A 144 12.67 -21.02 -2.20
N ARG A 145 11.57 -20.30 -1.92
CA ARG A 145 11.34 -18.94 -2.47
C ARG A 145 11.13 -17.88 -1.37
N PRO A 146 11.52 -16.61 -1.63
CA PRO A 146 11.26 -15.53 -0.69
C PRO A 146 9.75 -15.34 -0.43
N HIS A 147 9.43 -15.09 0.85
CA HIS A 147 8.14 -15.04 1.54
C HIS A 147 7.05 -14.18 0.89
N GLY A 148 5.79 -14.56 1.13
CA GLY A 148 4.62 -13.79 0.75
C GLY A 148 4.14 -14.11 -0.65
N VAL A 149 3.70 -15.36 -0.88
CA VAL A 149 2.87 -15.81 -2.00
C VAL A 149 1.60 -14.97 -2.00
N ALA A 150 1.75 -13.87 -2.70
CA ALA A 150 0.70 -13.04 -3.20
C ALA A 150 -0.07 -13.81 -4.28
N ARG A 151 -1.40 -13.85 -4.19
CA ARG A 151 -2.20 -13.91 -5.42
C ARG A 151 -2.04 -12.54 -6.09
N ILE A 152 -1.27 -12.52 -7.17
CA ILE A 152 -1.17 -11.35 -8.04
C ILE A 152 -2.50 -11.24 -8.75
N TRP A 153 -3.23 -10.17 -8.47
CA TRP A 153 -4.47 -9.87 -9.17
C TRP A 153 -4.24 -9.02 -10.40
N GLY A 154 -3.19 -8.19 -10.38
CA GLY A 154 -2.92 -7.31 -11.48
C GLY A 154 -1.60 -6.55 -11.40
N GLU A 155 -1.11 -6.18 -12.58
CA GLU A 155 0.01 -5.32 -12.91
C GLU A 155 -0.51 -4.39 -14.01
N SER A 156 -0.42 -3.08 -13.76
CA SER A 156 -0.92 -2.03 -14.63
C SER A 156 0.18 -0.98 -14.73
N PHE A 157 0.45 -0.55 -15.96
CA PHE A 157 1.52 0.40 -16.19
C PHE A 157 1.14 1.76 -15.61
N PHE A 158 2.00 2.29 -14.75
CA PHE A 158 1.89 3.64 -14.23
C PHE A 158 3.29 4.30 -14.20
N PRO A 159 3.58 5.27 -15.08
CA PRO A 159 4.91 5.83 -15.25
C PRO A 159 5.27 6.84 -14.14
N TRP A 160 5.46 6.36 -12.92
CA TRP A 160 5.89 7.19 -11.80
C TRP A 160 7.37 7.55 -11.90
N GLU A 161 7.75 8.75 -11.47
CA GLU A 161 9.14 9.21 -11.57
C GLU A 161 9.80 9.30 -10.19
N PRO A 162 11.09 8.99 -10.06
CA PRO A 162 11.82 9.20 -8.82
C PRO A 162 11.75 10.69 -8.42
N ASN A 163 11.57 10.94 -7.13
CA ASN A 163 11.41 12.26 -6.50
C ASN A 163 10.16 13.05 -6.95
N ALA A 164 9.29 12.47 -7.79
CA ALA A 164 8.01 13.06 -8.15
C ALA A 164 6.89 12.52 -7.27
N TRP A 165 6.00 13.41 -6.81
CA TRP A 165 4.81 13.02 -6.07
C TRP A 165 3.76 12.40 -6.99
N CYS A 166 3.13 11.34 -6.50
CA CYS A 166 1.96 10.72 -7.11
C CYS A 166 0.92 10.42 -6.04
N TRP A 167 -0.31 10.32 -6.48
CA TRP A 167 -1.44 9.90 -5.67
C TRP A 167 -1.76 8.43 -5.93
N LEU A 168 -2.14 7.74 -4.87
CA LEU A 168 -2.70 6.39 -4.94
C LEU A 168 -4.01 6.38 -4.14
N ARG A 169 -5.08 5.92 -4.78
CA ARG A 169 -6.34 5.58 -4.13
C ARG A 169 -6.58 4.09 -4.24
N VAL A 170 -6.88 3.45 -3.12
CA VAL A 170 -7.27 2.04 -3.02
C VAL A 170 -8.58 1.95 -2.26
N ARG A 171 -9.54 1.22 -2.81
CA ARG A 171 -10.84 0.98 -2.22
C ARG A 171 -11.06 -0.51 -2.10
N VAL A 172 -11.43 -0.95 -0.90
CA VAL A 172 -11.84 -2.32 -0.59
C VAL A 172 -13.25 -2.21 -0.04
N GLU A 173 -14.23 -2.73 -0.78
CA GLU A 173 -15.65 -2.73 -0.41
C GLU A 173 -16.12 -4.17 -0.18
N ALA A 174 -16.85 -4.40 0.92
CA ALA A 174 -17.53 -5.66 1.14
C ALA A 174 -18.89 -5.64 0.42
N VAL A 175 -19.07 -6.54 -0.55
CA VAL A 175 -20.26 -6.64 -1.40
C VAL A 175 -20.70 -8.10 -1.43
N ASP A 176 -21.95 -8.36 -1.04
CA ASP A 176 -22.58 -9.69 -1.10
C ASP A 176 -21.76 -10.86 -0.50
N GLY A 177 -20.99 -10.57 0.55
CA GLY A 177 -20.15 -11.56 1.24
C GLY A 177 -18.77 -11.78 0.62
N ALA A 178 -18.43 -11.06 -0.44
CA ALA A 178 -17.09 -10.98 -1.04
C ALA A 178 -16.51 -9.56 -0.90
N LEU A 179 -15.27 -9.38 -1.33
CA LEU A 179 -14.61 -8.08 -1.44
C LEU A 179 -14.46 -7.68 -2.90
N GLN A 180 -14.78 -6.42 -3.20
CA GLN A 180 -14.39 -5.72 -4.41
C GLN A 180 -13.22 -4.80 -4.10
N VAL A 181 -12.17 -4.84 -4.92
CA VAL A 181 -10.99 -3.99 -4.79
C VAL A 181 -10.82 -3.14 -6.04
N LYS A 182 -10.81 -1.82 -5.85
CA LYS A 182 -10.50 -0.85 -6.90
C LYS A 182 -9.25 -0.07 -6.55
N ALA A 183 -8.39 0.21 -7.52
CA ALA A 183 -7.25 1.08 -7.30
C ALA A 183 -6.90 1.92 -8.53
N ARG A 184 -6.45 3.15 -8.28
CA ARG A 184 -6.00 4.09 -9.30
C ARG A 184 -4.88 4.96 -8.79
N ALA A 185 -4.00 5.37 -9.70
CA ALA A 185 -2.91 6.28 -9.42
C ALA A 185 -2.87 7.41 -10.46
N TRP A 186 -2.36 8.57 -10.07
CA TRP A 186 -2.14 9.71 -10.95
C TRP A 186 -0.98 10.56 -10.44
N ARG A 187 -0.35 11.34 -11.32
CA ARG A 187 0.75 12.22 -10.88
C ARG A 187 0.18 13.42 -10.14
N ASP A 188 0.95 13.95 -9.20
CA ASP A 188 0.53 15.19 -8.56
C ASP A 188 0.47 16.35 -9.56
N GLY A 189 -0.58 17.16 -9.45
CA GLY A 189 -0.89 18.24 -10.40
C GLY A 189 -1.78 17.80 -11.56
N GLU A 190 -1.93 16.50 -11.80
CA GLU A 190 -2.94 15.96 -12.73
C GLU A 190 -4.31 15.80 -12.04
N THR A 191 -5.38 15.72 -12.82
CA THR A 191 -6.72 15.43 -12.31
C THR A 191 -6.84 13.94 -11.98
N GLU A 192 -7.51 13.61 -10.88
CA GLU A 192 -7.81 12.23 -10.53
C GLU A 192 -8.61 11.56 -11.68
N PRO A 193 -8.16 10.41 -12.21
CA PRO A 193 -8.80 9.77 -13.36
C PRO A 193 -10.18 9.21 -13.00
N ASP A 194 -11.10 9.26 -13.95
CA ASP A 194 -12.44 8.67 -13.85
C ASP A 194 -12.45 7.15 -14.06
N TRP A 195 -11.33 6.59 -14.54
CA TRP A 195 -11.11 5.15 -14.72
C TRP A 195 -10.26 4.56 -13.59
N TRP A 196 -10.40 3.24 -13.38
CA TRP A 196 -9.63 2.48 -12.40
C TRP A 196 -8.56 1.64 -13.08
N HIS A 197 -7.36 1.59 -12.52
CA HIS A 197 -6.32 0.65 -12.98
C HIS A 197 -6.72 -0.79 -12.65
N TYR A 198 -7.44 -0.97 -11.55
CA TYR A 198 -8.00 -2.24 -11.11
C TYR A 198 -9.45 -2.09 -10.70
N ASP A 199 -10.26 -3.07 -11.09
CA ASP A 199 -11.57 -3.34 -10.56
C ASP A 199 -11.71 -4.85 -10.47
N VAL A 200 -11.43 -5.39 -9.28
CA VAL A 200 -11.34 -6.83 -9.02
C VAL A 200 -12.46 -7.21 -8.08
N GLU A 201 -13.28 -8.16 -8.49
CA GLU A 201 -14.44 -8.64 -7.73
C GLU A 201 -14.18 -10.04 -7.16
N ASP A 202 -15.10 -10.52 -6.33
CA ASP A 202 -15.12 -11.87 -5.79
C ASP A 202 -13.84 -12.28 -5.01
N ILE A 203 -13.21 -11.34 -4.30
CA ILE A 203 -12.12 -11.67 -3.38
C ILE A 203 -12.72 -12.21 -2.08
N GLU A 204 -12.35 -13.41 -1.67
CA GLU A 204 -12.94 -14.03 -0.48
C GLU A 204 -12.40 -13.34 0.80
N PRO A 205 -13.27 -12.83 1.71
CA PRO A 205 -12.84 -12.03 2.87
C PRO A 205 -11.99 -12.82 3.87
N GLU A 206 -12.14 -14.13 3.95
CA GLU A 206 -11.34 -15.03 4.80
C GLU A 206 -9.85 -15.05 4.40
N HIS A 207 -9.53 -14.67 3.15
CA HIS A 207 -8.16 -14.51 2.67
C HIS A 207 -7.63 -13.08 2.86
N VAL A 208 -8.40 -12.19 3.50
CA VAL A 208 -8.06 -10.80 3.71
C VAL A 208 -8.34 -10.39 5.16
N GLY A 209 -7.35 -10.62 6.02
CA GLY A 209 -7.16 -10.02 7.33
C GLY A 209 -8.42 -9.66 8.12
N ALA A 210 -8.89 -10.57 8.97
CA ALA A 210 -10.12 -10.39 9.74
C ALA A 210 -10.03 -9.25 10.78
N ASN A 211 -8.83 -8.96 11.32
CA ASN A 211 -8.60 -7.82 12.21
C ASN A 211 -8.22 -6.53 11.45
N GLY A 212 -8.56 -6.46 10.15
CA GLY A 212 -8.06 -5.54 9.15
C GLY A 212 -7.64 -4.16 9.65
N TRP A 213 -6.33 -3.89 9.67
CA TRP A 213 -5.76 -2.56 9.84
C TRP A 213 -5.39 -1.95 8.48
N VAL A 214 -5.06 -0.67 8.46
CA VAL A 214 -4.62 0.06 7.26
C VAL A 214 -3.28 0.72 7.52
N GLY A 215 -2.50 0.94 6.47
CA GLY A 215 -1.24 1.65 6.60
C GLY A 215 -0.37 1.59 5.36
N ILE A 216 0.95 1.73 5.56
CA ILE A 216 1.93 1.75 4.48
C ILE A 216 2.70 0.44 4.42
N THR A 217 3.19 0.09 3.23
CA THR A 217 4.00 -1.10 3.02
C THR A 217 5.19 -0.83 2.09
N GLY A 218 6.11 -1.79 2.05
CA GLY A 218 7.22 -1.81 1.11
C GLY A 218 8.16 -2.98 1.38
N GLN A 219 9.23 -3.03 0.60
CA GLN A 219 10.33 -4.00 0.73
C GLN A 219 11.66 -3.27 0.51
N LYS A 220 12.78 -3.74 1.06
CA LYS A 220 14.10 -3.17 0.73
C LYS A 220 14.36 -3.32 -0.77
N GLU A 221 14.34 -2.17 -1.39
CA GLU A 221 14.82 -1.86 -2.73
C GLU A 221 15.51 -0.50 -2.62
N SER A 222 16.25 -0.10 -3.66
CA SER A 222 16.90 1.21 -3.72
C SER A 222 15.95 2.34 -3.36
N GLY A 223 16.49 3.39 -2.74
CA GLY A 223 15.76 4.60 -2.41
C GLY A 223 14.95 4.55 -1.11
N THR A 224 14.41 5.72 -0.79
CA THR A 224 13.60 5.98 0.40
C THR A 224 12.16 6.20 -0.03
N ARG A 225 11.20 5.84 0.82
CA ARG A 225 9.77 5.89 0.53
C ARG A 225 9.19 7.00 1.38
N GLU A 226 8.48 7.92 0.76
CA GLU A 226 8.03 9.14 1.43
C GLU A 226 6.54 9.33 1.17
N TYR A 227 5.81 9.70 2.21
CA TYR A 227 4.36 9.92 2.20
C TYR A 227 4.10 11.25 2.88
N ASP A 228 3.43 12.20 2.25
CA ASP A 228 3.08 13.48 2.88
C ASP A 228 1.58 13.61 3.19
N VAL A 229 0.79 12.63 2.75
CA VAL A 229 -0.64 12.52 3.05
C VAL A 229 -0.99 11.06 3.23
N PHE A 230 -1.75 10.74 4.27
CA PHE A 230 -2.42 9.45 4.41
C PHE A 230 -3.83 9.67 4.96
N SER A 231 -4.84 9.27 4.20
CA SER A 231 -6.24 9.42 4.60
C SER A 231 -7.04 8.16 4.34
N VAL A 232 -8.06 7.98 5.17
CA VAL A 232 -8.85 6.76 5.21
C VAL A 232 -10.33 7.10 5.40
N GLY A 233 -11.19 6.46 4.61
CA GLY A 233 -12.62 6.38 4.87
C GLY A 233 -12.99 4.94 5.24
N THR A 234 -13.95 4.76 6.14
CA THR A 234 -14.42 3.45 6.61
C THR A 234 -15.91 3.27 6.36
N GLU A 235 -16.33 2.02 6.13
CA GLU A 235 -17.75 1.65 5.97
C GLU A 235 -18.47 2.47 4.89
N GLY A 236 -17.84 2.63 3.73
CA GLY A 236 -18.39 3.32 2.56
C GLY A 236 -18.08 4.81 2.47
N ASP A 237 -17.52 5.43 3.53
CA ASP A 237 -17.02 6.80 3.45
C ASP A 237 -15.80 6.87 2.51
N GLN A 238 -15.73 7.94 1.72
CA GLN A 238 -14.55 8.23 0.91
C GLN A 238 -13.38 8.70 1.76
N ALA A 239 -12.16 8.34 1.35
CA ALA A 239 -10.95 8.88 1.95
C ALA A 239 -10.84 10.37 1.58
N PRO A 240 -10.72 11.28 2.57
CA PRO A 240 -10.72 12.72 2.30
C PRO A 240 -9.45 13.15 1.55
N MET A 241 -9.60 14.02 0.55
CA MET A 241 -8.47 14.77 -0.01
C MET A 241 -8.07 15.88 0.96
N PRO A 242 -6.76 16.13 1.15
CA PRO A 242 -6.31 17.25 1.97
C PRO A 242 -6.63 18.57 1.27
N LEU A 243 -6.83 19.61 2.08
CA LEU A 243 -6.87 20.98 1.59
C LEU A 243 -5.45 21.42 1.20
N ARG A 244 -5.33 22.12 0.08
CA ARG A 244 -4.08 22.74 -0.37
C ARG A 244 -3.99 24.19 0.07
#